data_AF-A0A512B2G5-F1
#
_entry.id   AF-A0A512B2G5-F1
#
_cell.length_a   1.000
_cell.length_b   1.000
_cell.length_c   1.000
_cell.angle_alpha   90.00
_cell.angle_beta   90.00
_cell.angle_gamma   90.00
#
_symmetry.space_group_name_H-M   'P 1'
#
loop_
_entity.id
_entity.type
_entity.pdbx_description
1 polymer ?
#
loop_
_entity_poly.entity_id
_entity_poly.type
_entity_poly.pdbx_seq_one_letter_code
_entity_poly.pdbx_strand_id
1 'polypeptide(L)' 'MKSRIIPYQPHLKQLARQLRNNSTLAEVLLWNELKGKKLNGYDFDRQKPLDAYIVDFYCK' A
#
# COMPACT_ATOMS: atom_id res chain seq x y z
N MET A 1 10.56 12.52 -6.19
CA MET A 1 9.15 12.98 -6.26
C MET A 1 8.72 13.38 -4.85
N LYS A 2 8.24 14.62 -4.64
CA LYS A 2 7.72 15.05 -3.32
C LYS A 2 6.48 14.21 -3.00
N SER A 3 6.50 13.45 -1.89
CA SER A 3 5.32 12.70 -1.46
C SER A 3 4.21 13.66 -1.08
N ARG A 4 3.15 13.75 -1.90
CA ARG A 4 1.91 14.40 -1.47
C ARG A 4 1.29 13.53 -0.38
N ILE A 5 1.13 14.10 0.81
CA ILE A 5 0.38 13.44 1.89
C ILE A 5 -1.08 13.46 1.43
N ILE A 6 -1.62 12.27 1.13
CA ILE A 6 -3.03 12.12 0.81
C ILE A 6 -3.76 12.00 2.15
N PRO A 7 -4.74 12.86 2.45
CA PRO A 7 -5.49 12.76 3.70
C PRO A 7 -6.25 11.43 3.74
N TYR A 8 -6.37 10.86 4.94
CA TYR A 8 -7.11 9.64 5.19
C TYR A 8 -7.67 9.64 6.60
N GLN A 9 -8.72 8.86 6.84
CA GLN A 9 -9.33 8.74 8.16
C GLN A 9 -8.37 8.02 9.12
N PRO A 10 -8.02 8.60 10.29
CA PRO A 10 -6.96 8.07 11.16
C PRO A 10 -7.13 6.61 11.60
N HIS A 11 -8.37 6.15 11.77
CA HIS A 11 -8.66 4.77 12.17
C HIS A 11 -8.24 3.75 11.10
N LEU A 12 -8.22 4.14 9.81
CA LEU A 12 -7.76 3.29 8.72
C LEU A 12 -6.28 2.94 8.84
N LYS A 13 -5.48 3.71 9.59
CA LYS A 13 -4.07 3.40 9.82
C LYS A 13 -3.89 2.08 10.58
N GLN A 14 -4.71 1.84 11.59
CA GLN A 14 -4.67 0.61 12.37
C GLN A 14 -5.18 -0.57 11.53
N LEU A 15 -6.29 -0.36 10.81
CA LEU A 15 -6.86 -1.36 9.91
C LEU A 15 -5.86 -1.75 8.81
N ALA A 16 -5.20 -0.79 8.17
CA ALA A 16 -4.16 -1.04 7.17
C ALA A 16 -2.97 -1.83 7.74
N ARG A 17 -2.60 -1.61 9.02
CA ARG A 17 -1.58 -2.43 9.68
C ARG A 17 -2.05 -3.87 9.88
N GLN A 18 -3.31 -4.08 10.25
CA GLN A 18 -3.89 -5.43 10.38
C GLN A 18 -3.96 -6.15 9.03
N LEU A 19 -4.42 -5.46 7.98
CA LEU A 19 -4.47 -5.99 6.61
C LEU A 19 -3.08 -6.39 6.10
N ARG A 20 -2.03 -5.64 6.47
CA ARG A 20 -0.64 -6.00 6.15
C ARG A 20 -0.16 -7.29 6.81
N ASN A 21 -0.67 -7.62 7.98
CA ASN A 21 -0.31 -8.84 8.71
C ASN A 21 -1.16 -10.03 8.25
N ASN A 22 -2.38 -9.78 7.80
CA ASN A 22 -3.36 -10.78 7.37
C ASN A 22 -3.51 -10.83 5.84
N SER A 23 -2.47 -10.48 5.09
CA SER A 23 -2.54 -10.50 3.62
C SER A 23 -2.64 -11.92 3.09
N THR A 24 -3.39 -12.07 2.01
CA THR A 24 -3.50 -13.31 1.25
C THR A 24 -2.16 -13.68 0.60
N LEU A 25 -1.98 -14.96 0.29
CA LEU A 25 -0.79 -15.43 -0.41
C LEU A 25 -0.59 -14.71 -1.76
N ALA A 26 -1.67 -14.44 -2.49
CA ALA A 26 -1.63 -13.73 -3.76
C ALA A 26 -1.07 -12.30 -3.62
N GLU A 27 -1.52 -11.55 -2.60
CA GLU A 27 -0.99 -10.21 -2.32
C GLU A 27 0.48 -10.24 -1.90
N VAL A 28 0.89 -11.25 -1.13
CA VAL A 28 2.31 -11.41 -0.71
C VAL A 28 3.20 -11.66 -1.91
N LEU A 29 2.78 -12.55 -2.82
CA LEU A 29 3.50 -12.84 -4.07
C LEU A 29 3.56 -11.59 -4.95
N LEU A 30 2.46 -10.90 -5.15
CA LEU A 30 2.43 -9.66 -5.94
C LEU A 30 3.30 -8.57 -5.32
N TRP A 31 3.27 -8.41 -3.99
CA TRP A 31 4.12 -7.45 -3.30
C TRP A 31 5.62 -7.76 -3.46
N ASN A 32 6.01 -9.04 -3.52
CA ASN A 32 7.40 -9.42 -3.77
C ASN A 32 7.90 -9.00 -5.16
N GLU A 33 7.02 -8.94 -6.14
CA GLU A 33 7.31 -8.47 -7.49
C GLU A 33 7.27 -6.94 -7.61
N LEU A 34 6.41 -6.26 -6.83
CA LEU A 34 6.26 -4.80 -6.88
C LEU A 34 7.25 -4.05 -5.98
N LYS A 35 7.69 -4.65 -4.87
CA LYS A 35 8.59 -3.98 -3.90
C LYS A 35 9.95 -3.66 -4.52
N GLY A 36 10.56 -2.57 -4.06
CA GLY A 36 11.94 -2.23 -4.42
C GLY A 36 12.11 -1.70 -5.84
N LYS A 37 11.07 -1.10 -6.42
CA LYS A 37 11.11 -0.45 -7.75
C LYS A 37 11.45 -1.39 -8.90
N LYS A 38 11.17 -2.68 -8.73
CA LYS A 38 11.40 -3.72 -9.73
C LYS A 38 10.60 -3.48 -11.01
N LEU A 39 9.39 -2.93 -10.89
CA LEU A 39 8.54 -2.63 -12.03
C LEU A 39 8.90 -1.26 -12.61
N ASN A 40 9.77 -1.22 -13.62
CA ASN A 40 10.13 -0.01 -14.38
C ASN A 40 10.55 1.21 -13.52
N GLY A 41 11.09 0.98 -12.32
CA GLY A 41 11.48 2.06 -11.41
C GLY A 41 10.33 2.67 -10.57
N TYR A 42 9.09 2.19 -10.73
CA TYR A 42 7.92 2.68 -10.00
C TYR A 42 7.93 2.25 -8.54
N ASP A 43 7.62 3.18 -7.63
CA ASP A 43 7.55 2.90 -6.19
C ASP A 43 6.11 2.58 -5.78
N PHE A 44 5.89 1.38 -5.25
CA PHE A 44 4.58 0.92 -4.79
C PHE A 44 4.49 0.97 -3.26
N ASP A 45 3.36 1.44 -2.75
CA ASP A 45 2.93 1.24 -1.36
C ASP A 45 1.91 0.11 -1.30
N ARG A 46 2.04 -0.75 -0.29
CA ARG A 46 1.05 -1.77 0.05
C ARG A 46 0.11 -1.28 1.16
N GLN A 47 -1.18 -1.56 1.01
CA GLN A 47 -2.24 -1.34 2.01
C GLN A 47 -2.24 0.12 2.48
N LYS A 48 -2.44 1.05 1.53
CA LYS A 48 -2.35 2.50 1.74
C LYS A 48 -3.74 3.08 2.02
N PRO A 49 -3.94 3.75 3.16
CA PRO A 49 -5.14 4.54 3.40
C PRO A 49 -5.21 5.74 2.45
N LEU A 50 -6.35 5.92 1.81
CA LEU A 50 -6.67 7.03 0.91
C LEU A 50 -8.11 7.47 1.22
N ASP A 51 -8.26 8.67 1.76
CA ASP A 51 -9.55 9.22 2.17
C ASP A 51 -10.31 8.26 3.12
N ALA A 52 -11.42 7.68 2.67
CA ALA A 52 -12.25 6.72 3.42
C ALA A 52 -11.93 5.24 3.12
N TYR A 53 -10.92 4.95 2.29
CA TYR A 53 -10.63 3.60 1.80
C TYR A 53 -9.20 3.17 2.10
N ILE A 54 -8.94 1.87 2.03
CA ILE A 54 -7.59 1.30 2.01
C ILE A 54 -7.44 0.60 0.67
N VAL A 55 -6.42 1.00 -0.09
CA VAL A 55 -6.08 0.33 -1.35
C VAL A 55 -4.96 -0.68 -1.11
N ASP A 56 -5.07 -1.85 -1.75
CA ASP A 56 -4.10 -2.92 -1.56
C ASP A 56 -2.72 -2.55 -2.12
N PHE A 57 -2.68 -1.90 -3.29
CA PHE A 57 -1.46 -1.42 -3.94
C PHE A 57 -1.65 -0.01 -4.50
N TYR A 58 -0.68 0.87 -4.27
CA TYR A 58 -0.68 2.25 -4.76
C TYR A 58 0.68 2.60 -5.38
N CYS A 59 0.69 2.99 -6.66
CA CYS A 59 1.90 3.51 -7.32
C CYS A 59 2.06 5.00 -7.00
N LYS A 60 3.27 5.42 -6.56
CA LYS A 60 3.62 6.83 -6.28
C LYS A 60 4.21 7.54 -7.47
#